data_AF-A0A3N5V3B7-F1
#
_entry.id   AF-A0A3N5V3B7-F1
#
_cell.length_a   1.000
_cell.length_b   1.000
_cell.length_c   1.000
_cell.angle_alpha   90.00
_cell.angle_beta   90.00
_cell.angle_gamma   90.00
#
_symmetry.space_group_name_H-M   'P 1'
#
loop_
_entity.id
_entity.type
_entity.pdbx_description
1 polymer ?
#
loop_
_entity_poly.entity_id
_entity_poly.type
_entity_poly.pdbx_seq_one_letter_code
_entity_poly.pdbx_strand_id
1 'polypeptide(L)'
;MKNQDFLKREELENFLIQSGVRIDDYVITAMDVSTEVHDRIKREDNQSPFLETHIWPVTRDVVQHYLTVNRNITGVEIVSSILHDVMEDNDRILDLYKTKEYGFDAYLKYRFGIRVYEICMDLKIKPLENYHGDNDQQRQLARFHDYCKGLSSADYDMKVIKLVDRENNMKFISNISKLDGNLVNNKIKRYLREAEDFYLSFALLEPSMKDLYLKLRESYENLKSLNIT
;
A
#
# COMPACT_ATOMS: atom_id res chain seq x y z
N MET A 1 16.28 -17.50 5.91
CA MET A 1 15.37 -16.39 5.59
C MET A 1 14.74 -16.70 4.25
N LYS A 2 13.41 -16.84 4.14
CA LYS A 2 12.76 -16.87 2.81
C LYS A 2 12.92 -15.47 2.22
N ASN A 3 13.26 -15.40 0.93
CA ASN A 3 13.57 -14.17 0.19
C ASN A 3 12.52 -13.10 0.49
N GLN A 4 12.93 -12.13 1.31
CA GLN A 4 12.22 -10.88 1.41
C GLN A 4 12.43 -10.16 0.09
N ASP A 5 11.34 -9.75 -0.54
CA ASP A 5 11.35 -9.11 -1.85
C ASP A 5 11.86 -7.67 -1.66
N PHE A 6 13.17 -7.55 -1.48
CA PHE A 6 13.88 -6.29 -1.36
C PHE A 6 14.15 -5.77 -2.78
N LEU A 7 13.60 -4.61 -3.10
CA LEU A 7 13.72 -3.99 -4.42
C LEU A 7 14.27 -2.58 -4.26
N LYS A 8 15.47 -2.33 -4.82
CA LYS A 8 16.04 -0.98 -4.85
C LYS A 8 15.34 -0.12 -5.89
N ARG A 9 15.49 1.20 -5.76
CA ARG A 9 14.99 2.18 -6.73
C ARG A 9 15.50 1.87 -8.15
N GLU A 10 16.80 1.62 -8.32
CA GLU A 10 17.35 1.35 -9.66
C GLU A 10 16.79 0.06 -10.28
N GLU A 11 16.46 -0.94 -9.45
CA GLU A 11 15.85 -2.19 -9.89
C GLU A 11 14.40 -1.97 -10.35
N LEU A 12 13.65 -1.13 -9.64
CA LEU A 12 12.32 -0.69 -10.07
C LEU A 12 12.40 0.09 -11.39
N GLU A 13 13.32 1.04 -11.50
CA GLU A 13 13.51 1.83 -12.73
C GLU A 13 13.83 0.91 -13.93
N ASN A 14 14.75 -0.04 -13.76
CA ASN A 14 15.06 -1.03 -14.78
C ASN A 14 13.84 -1.88 -15.16
N PHE A 15 13.06 -2.33 -14.18
CA PHE A 15 11.83 -3.09 -14.42
C PHE A 15 10.79 -2.28 -15.21
N LEU A 16 10.59 -1.00 -14.87
CA LEU A 16 9.66 -0.12 -15.59
C LEU A 16 10.09 0.03 -17.06
N ILE A 17 11.37 0.30 -17.31
CA ILE A 17 11.91 0.43 -18.67
C ILE A 17 11.71 -0.87 -19.46
N GLN A 18 12.03 -2.02 -18.86
CA GLN A 18 11.86 -3.33 -19.50
C GLN A 18 10.37 -3.66 -19.79
N SER A 19 9.47 -3.11 -18.98
CA SER A 19 8.03 -3.21 -19.15
C SER A 19 7.45 -2.27 -20.20
N GLY A 20 8.28 -1.49 -20.89
CA GLY A 20 7.86 -0.51 -21.89
C GLY A 20 7.31 0.79 -21.28
N VAL A 21 7.51 1.02 -19.98
CA VAL A 21 7.16 2.28 -19.32
C VAL A 21 8.30 3.28 -19.53
N ARG A 22 7.96 4.47 -20.03
CA ARG A 22 8.87 5.59 -20.05
C ARG A 22 8.97 6.21 -18.65
N ILE A 23 10.19 6.30 -18.13
CA ILE A 23 10.47 7.07 -16.92
C ILE A 23 10.69 8.52 -17.34
N ASP A 24 9.73 9.38 -17.02
CA ASP A 24 9.78 10.82 -17.26
C ASP A 24 9.84 11.59 -15.92
N ASP A 25 9.88 12.91 -15.99
CA ASP A 25 9.95 13.79 -14.82
C ASP A 25 8.76 13.59 -13.86
N TYR A 26 7.62 13.10 -14.38
CA TYR A 26 6.42 12.82 -13.59
C TYR A 26 6.65 11.64 -12.64
N VAL A 27 7.18 10.54 -13.17
CA VAL A 27 7.55 9.36 -12.38
C VAL A 27 8.73 9.65 -11.46
N ILE A 28 9.78 10.33 -11.95
CA ILE A 28 10.97 10.66 -11.15
C ILE A 28 10.58 11.55 -9.96
N THR A 29 9.77 12.58 -10.18
CA THR A 29 9.29 13.45 -9.09
C THR A 29 8.53 12.65 -8.03
N ALA A 30 7.70 11.68 -8.43
CA ALA A 30 6.98 10.84 -7.48
C ALA A 30 7.93 9.97 -6.64
N MET A 31 8.95 9.38 -7.28
CA MET A 31 9.98 8.61 -6.59
C MET A 31 10.75 9.47 -5.58
N ASP A 32 11.10 10.69 -5.95
CA ASP A 32 11.81 11.62 -5.07
C ASP A 32 10.95 12.04 -3.86
N VAL A 33 9.67 12.37 -4.08
CA VAL A 33 8.73 12.68 -2.99
C VAL A 33 8.56 11.50 -2.06
N SER A 34 8.38 10.28 -2.59
CA SER A 34 8.24 9.09 -1.76
C SER A 34 9.53 8.80 -0.97
N THR A 35 10.69 9.00 -1.60
CA THR A 35 12.00 8.85 -0.94
C THR A 35 12.15 9.83 0.23
N GLU A 36 11.77 11.09 0.02
CA GLU A 36 11.84 12.14 1.02
C GLU A 36 10.90 11.87 2.20
N VAL A 37 9.63 11.55 1.93
CA VAL A 37 8.61 11.28 2.97
C VAL A 37 8.98 10.07 3.81
N HIS A 38 9.46 9.00 3.16
CA HIS A 38 9.75 7.73 3.82
C HIS A 38 11.23 7.54 4.21
N ASP A 39 12.06 8.60 4.19
CA ASP A 39 13.49 8.51 4.55
C ASP A 39 13.66 7.96 5.97
N ARG A 40 14.47 6.92 6.14
CA ARG A 40 14.71 6.23 7.44
C ARG A 40 13.46 5.61 8.09
N ILE A 41 12.33 5.53 7.40
CA ILE A 41 11.20 4.73 7.88
C ILE A 41 11.57 3.26 7.75
N LYS A 42 11.32 2.50 8.81
CA LYS A 42 11.55 1.07 8.86
C LYS A 42 10.23 0.35 9.05
N ARG A 43 10.17 -0.88 8.55
CA ARG A 43 9.07 -1.81 8.78
C ARG A 43 9.01 -2.27 10.23
N GLU A 44 8.06 -3.13 10.51
CA GLU A 44 7.73 -3.66 11.83
C GLU A 44 8.86 -4.45 12.52
N ASP A 45 9.87 -4.86 11.78
CA ASP A 45 11.09 -5.48 12.31
C ASP A 45 12.13 -4.46 12.82
N ASN A 46 11.86 -3.15 12.67
CA ASN A 46 12.78 -2.04 12.97
C ASN A 46 14.13 -2.13 12.23
N GLN A 47 14.20 -2.88 11.14
CA GLN A 47 15.42 -3.11 10.36
C GLN A 47 15.20 -2.85 8.88
N SER A 48 14.14 -3.43 8.32
CA SER A 48 13.84 -3.39 6.90
C SER A 48 13.43 -1.98 6.46
N PRO A 49 14.12 -1.38 5.47
CA PRO A 49 13.74 -0.09 4.90
C PRO A 49 12.35 -0.12 4.28
N PHE A 50 11.53 0.90 4.55
CA PHE A 50 10.14 0.93 4.08
C PHE A 50 10.04 1.01 2.55
N LEU A 51 10.83 1.86 1.91
CA LEU A 51 10.83 2.05 0.46
C LEU A 51 11.10 0.74 -0.30
N GLU A 52 12.20 0.06 0.05
CA GLU A 52 12.69 -1.12 -0.65
C GLU A 52 11.91 -2.40 -0.35
N THR A 53 11.09 -2.40 0.70
CA THR A 53 10.32 -3.59 1.10
C THR A 53 8.81 -3.39 0.96
N HIS A 54 8.38 -2.16 0.70
CA HIS A 54 6.98 -1.80 0.56
C HIS A 54 6.71 -1.01 -0.73
N ILE A 55 7.12 0.26 -0.80
CA ILE A 55 6.73 1.17 -1.88
C ILE A 55 7.18 0.68 -3.26
N TRP A 56 8.45 0.31 -3.41
CA TRP A 56 8.97 -0.14 -4.70
C TRP A 56 8.40 -1.51 -5.11
N PRO A 57 8.37 -2.53 -4.23
CA PRO A 57 7.71 -3.79 -4.54
C PRO A 57 6.22 -3.64 -4.89
N VAL A 58 5.47 -2.80 -4.17
CA VAL A 58 4.05 -2.54 -4.48
C VAL A 58 3.90 -1.92 -5.86
N THR A 59 4.71 -0.91 -6.18
CA THR A 59 4.70 -0.28 -7.52
C THR A 59 5.01 -1.29 -8.63
N ARG A 60 6.04 -2.12 -8.45
CA ARG A 60 6.39 -3.19 -9.38
C ARG A 60 5.22 -4.14 -9.61
N ASP A 61 4.59 -4.59 -8.52
CA ASP A 61 3.54 -5.61 -8.57
C ASP A 61 2.22 -5.05 -9.14
N VAL A 62 1.93 -3.76 -8.94
CA VAL A 62 0.85 -3.05 -9.64
C VAL A 62 1.10 -3.06 -11.14
N VAL A 63 2.28 -2.61 -11.60
CA VAL A 63 2.62 -2.60 -13.04
C VAL A 63 2.57 -4.01 -13.61
N GLN A 64 3.13 -4.99 -12.91
CA GLN A 64 3.11 -6.40 -13.31
C GLN A 64 1.69 -6.92 -13.49
N HIS A 65 0.76 -6.55 -12.62
CA HIS A 65 -0.65 -6.91 -12.75
C HIS A 65 -1.25 -6.37 -14.06
N TYR A 66 -1.06 -5.07 -14.36
CA TYR A 66 -1.55 -4.47 -15.60
C TYR A 66 -1.04 -5.19 -16.85
N LEU A 67 0.25 -5.54 -16.86
CA LEU A 67 0.85 -6.32 -17.94
C LEU A 67 0.22 -7.72 -18.05
N THR A 68 0.03 -8.40 -16.92
CA THR A 68 -0.54 -9.75 -16.85
C THR A 68 -1.97 -9.80 -17.37
N VAL A 69 -2.80 -8.79 -17.06
CA VAL A 69 -4.18 -8.72 -17.54
C VAL A 69 -4.32 -8.03 -18.90
N ASN A 70 -3.20 -7.68 -19.55
CA ASN A 70 -3.15 -6.98 -20.82
C ASN A 70 -3.98 -5.67 -20.82
N ARG A 71 -3.87 -4.91 -19.73
CA ARG A 71 -4.50 -3.60 -19.57
C ARG A 71 -3.46 -2.51 -19.72
N ASN A 72 -3.81 -1.44 -20.43
CA ASN A 72 -2.94 -0.28 -20.55
C ASN A 72 -2.72 0.35 -19.17
N ILE A 73 -1.46 0.69 -18.90
CA ILE A 73 -1.05 1.44 -17.71
C ILE A 73 -0.46 2.78 -18.16
N THR A 74 -0.75 3.84 -17.42
CA THR A 74 -0.26 5.19 -17.68
C THR A 74 0.62 5.67 -16.53
N GLY A 75 1.22 6.84 -16.68
CA GLY A 75 1.97 7.47 -15.58
C GLY A 75 1.12 7.70 -14.33
N VAL A 76 -0.20 7.87 -14.46
CA VAL A 76 -1.10 8.12 -13.31
C VAL A 76 -1.16 6.93 -12.37
N GLU A 77 -1.35 5.72 -12.88
CA GLU A 77 -1.42 4.51 -12.04
C GLU A 77 -0.07 4.22 -11.37
N ILE A 78 1.03 4.42 -12.10
CA ILE A 78 2.40 4.21 -11.60
C ILE A 78 2.72 5.21 -10.49
N VAL A 79 2.48 6.50 -10.72
CA VAL A 79 2.69 7.55 -9.72
C VAL A 79 1.78 7.33 -8.51
N SER A 80 0.53 6.93 -8.72
CA SER A 80 -0.39 6.62 -7.62
C SER A 80 0.12 5.45 -6.77
N SER A 81 0.70 4.40 -7.39
CA SER A 81 1.31 3.31 -6.62
C SER A 81 2.59 3.71 -5.89
N ILE A 82 3.38 4.65 -6.43
CA ILE A 82 4.58 5.19 -5.74
C ILE A 82 4.19 6.02 -4.52
N LEU A 83 3.08 6.76 -4.62
CA LEU A 83 2.64 7.73 -3.62
C LEU A 83 1.53 7.22 -2.70
N HIS A 84 1.10 5.95 -2.80
CA HIS A 84 -0.12 5.47 -2.15
C HIS A 84 -0.16 5.69 -0.62
N ASP A 85 1.00 5.57 0.05
CA ASP A 85 1.13 5.69 1.51
C ASP A 85 1.63 7.07 1.99
N VAL A 86 1.95 8.00 1.08
CA VAL A 86 2.52 9.30 1.50
C VAL A 86 1.55 10.08 2.38
N MET A 87 0.24 9.88 2.24
CA MET A 87 -0.74 10.61 3.06
C MET A 87 -0.95 9.99 4.46
N GLU A 88 -0.47 8.78 4.72
CA GLU A 88 -0.57 8.12 6.03
C GLU A 88 0.50 8.61 7.01
N ASP A 89 1.73 8.85 6.55
CA ASP A 89 2.88 9.27 7.37
C ASP A 89 2.93 10.78 7.64
N ASN A 90 1.77 11.31 8.05
CA ASN A 90 1.43 12.73 8.13
C ASN A 90 2.32 13.54 9.11
N ASP A 91 2.85 12.91 10.16
CA ASP A 91 3.62 13.61 11.20
C ASP A 91 4.96 14.15 10.70
N ARG A 92 5.59 13.51 9.70
CA ARG A 92 6.82 14.01 9.06
C ARG A 92 6.56 15.00 7.95
N ILE A 93 5.43 14.86 7.24
CA ILE A 93 4.98 15.82 6.22
C ILE A 93 4.70 17.18 6.86
N LEU A 94 4.14 17.20 8.07
CA LEU A 94 3.88 18.42 8.84
C LEU A 94 5.16 19.22 9.17
N ASP A 95 6.32 18.55 9.30
CA ASP A 95 7.61 19.22 9.54
C ASP A 95 8.31 19.62 8.23
N LEU A 96 8.24 18.80 7.18
CA LEU A 96 8.89 19.06 5.88
C LEU A 96 8.18 20.14 5.04
N TYR A 97 6.84 20.11 5.00
CA TYR A 97 6.04 20.92 4.07
C TYR A 97 5.28 22.08 4.72
N LYS A 98 5.51 22.35 6.02
CA LYS A 98 5.24 23.66 6.64
C LYS A 98 5.95 24.82 5.92
N THR A 99 6.94 24.52 5.07
CA THR A 99 7.78 25.47 4.33
C THR A 99 7.24 25.87 2.96
N LYS A 100 6.19 25.22 2.44
CA LYS A 100 5.48 25.69 1.23
C LYS A 100 4.24 26.45 1.66
N GLU A 101 4.13 27.73 1.26
CA GLU A 101 3.07 28.66 1.70
C GLU A 101 1.62 28.11 1.55
N TYR A 102 1.41 27.08 0.72
CA TYR A 102 0.10 26.53 0.37
C TYR A 102 -0.18 25.09 0.87
N GLY A 103 0.76 24.43 1.58
CA GLY A 103 0.56 23.10 2.19
C GLY A 103 0.70 21.88 1.26
N PHE A 104 0.80 20.68 1.85
CA PHE A 104 1.12 19.42 1.14
C PHE A 104 -0.02 18.92 0.23
N ASP A 105 -1.28 19.06 0.64
CA ASP A 105 -2.43 18.71 -0.20
C ASP A 105 -2.43 19.48 -1.53
N ALA A 106 -2.20 20.79 -1.47
CA ALA A 106 -2.12 21.63 -2.67
C ALA A 106 -0.86 21.35 -3.48
N TYR A 107 0.25 20.96 -2.83
CA TYR A 107 1.44 20.47 -3.51
C TYR A 107 1.16 19.20 -4.32
N LEU A 108 0.51 18.19 -3.73
CA LEU A 108 0.16 16.96 -4.45
C LEU A 108 -0.78 17.24 -5.62
N LYS A 109 -1.83 18.04 -5.41
CA LYS A 109 -2.76 18.43 -6.50
C LYS A 109 -2.04 19.16 -7.63
N TYR A 110 -1.15 20.08 -7.31
CA TYR A 110 -0.42 20.86 -8.32
C TYR A 110 0.58 20.01 -9.10
N ARG A 111 1.34 19.15 -8.42
CA ARG A 111 2.41 18.35 -9.06
C ARG A 111 1.91 17.09 -9.74
N PHE A 112 0.89 16.45 -9.18
CA PHE A 112 0.43 15.13 -9.59
C PHE A 112 -1.02 15.10 -10.10
N GLY A 113 -1.68 16.26 -10.12
CA GLY A 113 -3.06 16.36 -10.57
C GLY A 113 -4.06 15.81 -9.56
N ILE A 114 -5.34 16.02 -9.86
CA ILE A 114 -6.44 15.70 -8.94
C ILE A 114 -6.62 14.19 -8.74
N ARG A 115 -6.44 13.39 -9.79
CA ARG A 115 -6.68 11.94 -9.74
C ARG A 115 -5.70 11.22 -8.80
N VAL A 116 -4.41 11.53 -8.88
CA VAL A 116 -3.41 10.95 -7.96
C VAL A 116 -3.73 11.35 -6.53
N TYR A 117 -4.05 12.64 -6.31
CA TYR A 117 -4.43 13.13 -4.99
C TYR A 117 -5.63 12.38 -4.40
N GLU A 118 -6.70 12.19 -5.20
CA GLU A 118 -7.90 11.45 -4.78
C GLU A 118 -7.56 10.01 -4.40
N ILE A 119 -6.75 9.31 -5.22
CA ILE A 119 -6.32 7.93 -4.90
C ILE A 119 -5.54 7.89 -3.57
N CYS A 120 -4.54 8.76 -3.39
CA CYS A 120 -3.77 8.81 -2.13
C CYS A 120 -4.66 9.13 -0.91
N MET A 121 -5.66 9.99 -1.08
CA MET A 121 -6.58 10.37 0.00
C MET A 121 -7.56 9.25 0.36
N ASP A 122 -8.06 8.52 -0.63
CA ASP A 122 -9.00 7.42 -0.41
C ASP A 122 -8.30 6.17 0.17
N LEU A 123 -7.01 5.98 -0.17
CA LEU A 123 -6.20 4.89 0.40
C LEU A 123 -5.80 5.14 1.85
N LYS A 124 -5.68 6.41 2.27
CA LYS A 124 -5.30 6.83 3.62
C LYS A 124 -6.26 6.29 4.70
N ILE A 125 -5.70 5.59 5.68
CA ILE A 125 -6.41 5.27 6.92
C ILE A 125 -6.62 6.54 7.76
N LYS A 126 -7.87 6.89 8.02
CA LYS A 126 -8.22 8.04 8.86
C LYS A 126 -7.89 7.78 10.35
N PRO A 127 -7.54 8.83 11.12
CA PRO A 127 -7.28 8.73 12.55
C PRO A 127 -8.44 8.08 13.31
N LEU A 128 -8.13 7.32 14.36
CA LEU A 128 -9.14 6.54 15.11
C LEU A 128 -10.11 7.44 15.87
N GLU A 129 -9.67 8.64 16.23
CA GLU A 129 -10.40 9.68 16.94
C GLU A 129 -11.60 10.19 16.15
N ASN A 130 -11.59 10.03 14.82
CA ASN A 130 -12.68 10.42 13.94
C ASN A 130 -13.89 9.47 13.99
N TYR A 131 -13.75 8.31 14.66
CA TYR A 131 -14.76 7.26 14.67
C TYR A 131 -15.41 7.12 16.04
N HIS A 132 -16.74 6.95 16.06
CA HIS A 132 -17.50 6.74 17.28
C HIS A 132 -17.31 5.34 17.85
N GLY A 133 -17.32 5.23 19.19
CA GLY A 133 -17.24 3.97 19.92
C GLY A 133 -16.85 4.19 21.38
N ASP A 134 -17.37 3.34 22.26
CA ASP A 134 -17.17 3.37 23.71
C ASP A 134 -15.74 2.94 24.10
N ASN A 135 -15.05 2.25 23.20
CA ASN A 135 -13.67 1.80 23.35
C ASN A 135 -12.95 1.70 22.00
N ASP A 136 -11.63 1.54 22.03
CA ASP A 136 -10.78 1.46 20.84
C ASP A 136 -11.15 0.31 19.90
N GLN A 137 -11.63 -0.82 20.42
CA GLN A 137 -12.03 -1.96 19.57
C GLN A 137 -13.25 -1.61 18.72
N GLN A 138 -14.26 -0.97 19.32
CA GLN A 138 -15.43 -0.51 18.58
C GLN A 138 -15.07 0.57 17.55
N ARG A 139 -14.18 1.50 17.89
CA ARG A 139 -13.71 2.52 16.94
C ARG A 139 -12.93 1.90 15.79
N GLN A 140 -12.10 0.89 16.05
CA GLN A 140 -11.34 0.17 15.02
C GLN A 140 -12.28 -0.57 14.07
N LEU A 141 -13.33 -1.19 14.60
CA LEU A 141 -14.36 -1.85 13.79
C LEU A 141 -15.13 -0.84 12.93
N ALA A 142 -15.57 0.27 13.52
CA ALA A 142 -16.26 1.34 12.79
C ALA A 142 -15.39 1.91 11.64
N ARG A 143 -14.11 2.14 11.92
CA ARG A 143 -13.13 2.56 10.91
C ARG A 143 -12.97 1.53 9.80
N PHE A 144 -12.85 0.25 10.15
CA PHE A 144 -12.71 -0.82 9.15
C PHE A 144 -13.96 -0.90 8.25
N HIS A 145 -15.16 -0.81 8.81
CA HIS A 145 -16.40 -0.78 8.03
C HIS A 145 -16.48 0.42 7.08
N ASP A 146 -16.15 1.62 7.54
CA ASP A 146 -16.13 2.83 6.70
C ASP A 146 -15.12 2.70 5.56
N TYR A 147 -13.93 2.14 5.86
CA TYR A 147 -12.89 1.89 4.88
C TYR A 147 -13.32 0.86 3.83
N CYS A 148 -13.89 -0.28 4.24
CA CYS A 148 -14.44 -1.29 3.34
C CYS A 148 -15.57 -0.73 2.46
N LYS A 149 -16.42 0.15 3.02
CA LYS A 149 -17.49 0.79 2.26
C LYS A 149 -16.92 1.66 1.14
N GLY A 150 -15.94 2.51 1.44
CA GLY A 150 -15.27 3.34 0.44
C GLY A 150 -14.59 2.49 -0.64
N LEU A 151 -13.85 1.45 -0.23
CA LEU A 151 -13.16 0.56 -1.17
C LEU A 151 -14.09 -0.31 -2.01
N SER A 152 -15.28 -0.68 -1.53
CA SER A 152 -16.19 -1.54 -2.30
C SER A 152 -16.71 -0.88 -3.58
N SER A 153 -16.70 0.46 -3.65
CA SER A 153 -16.97 1.25 -4.84
C SER A 153 -15.71 1.79 -5.53
N ALA A 154 -14.52 1.30 -5.14
CA ALA A 154 -13.26 1.77 -5.69
C ALA A 154 -13.16 1.49 -7.20
N ASP A 155 -12.61 2.46 -7.93
CA ASP A 155 -12.19 2.23 -9.30
C ASP A 155 -11.10 1.16 -9.38
N TYR A 156 -10.92 0.63 -10.59
CA TYR A 156 -9.96 -0.43 -10.90
C TYR A 156 -8.56 -0.13 -10.32
N ASP A 157 -8.04 1.07 -10.54
CA ASP A 157 -6.65 1.42 -10.19
C ASP A 157 -6.43 1.38 -8.68
N MET A 158 -7.34 1.99 -7.92
CA MET A 158 -7.30 2.00 -6.46
C MET A 158 -7.45 0.59 -5.90
N LYS A 159 -8.34 -0.22 -6.50
CA LYS A 159 -8.51 -1.61 -6.13
C LYS A 159 -7.24 -2.44 -6.34
N VAL A 160 -6.55 -2.27 -7.47
CA VAL A 160 -5.27 -2.95 -7.74
C VAL A 160 -4.22 -2.56 -6.71
N ILE A 161 -4.02 -1.26 -6.49
CA ILE A 161 -3.04 -0.75 -5.53
C ILE A 161 -3.31 -1.34 -4.15
N LYS A 162 -4.55 -1.31 -3.68
CA LYS A 162 -4.88 -1.80 -2.34
C LYS A 162 -4.70 -3.31 -2.18
N LEU A 163 -5.05 -4.09 -3.20
CA LEU A 163 -4.86 -5.55 -3.17
C LEU A 163 -3.38 -5.92 -3.16
N VAL A 164 -2.56 -5.24 -3.97
CA VAL A 164 -1.11 -5.45 -4.01
C VAL A 164 -0.44 -5.00 -2.72
N ASP A 165 -0.81 -3.83 -2.18
CA ASP A 165 -0.38 -3.36 -0.85
C ASP A 165 -0.67 -4.43 0.21
N ARG A 166 -1.91 -4.92 0.28
CA ARG A 166 -2.31 -5.93 1.25
C ARG A 166 -1.54 -7.23 1.09
N GLU A 167 -1.33 -7.69 -0.14
CA GLU A 167 -0.51 -8.86 -0.43
C GLU A 167 0.93 -8.69 0.09
N ASN A 168 1.58 -7.57 -0.25
CA ASN A 168 2.94 -7.25 0.21
C ASN A 168 3.03 -7.24 1.73
N ASN A 169 2.06 -6.58 2.40
CA ASN A 169 2.00 -6.49 3.85
C ASN A 169 1.85 -7.85 4.52
N MET A 170 1.01 -8.74 3.97
CA MET A 170 0.87 -10.10 4.48
C MET A 170 2.14 -10.94 4.29
N LYS A 171 2.76 -10.85 3.12
CA LYS A 171 4.04 -11.53 2.82
C LYS A 171 5.14 -11.08 3.77
N PHE A 172 5.30 -9.78 3.98
CA PHE A 172 6.31 -9.22 4.86
C PHE A 172 6.14 -9.73 6.30
N ILE A 173 4.93 -9.60 6.87
CA ILE A 173 4.65 -10.07 8.24
C ILE A 173 4.86 -11.58 8.39
N SER A 174 4.53 -12.38 7.37
CA SER A 174 4.78 -13.82 7.39
C SER A 174 6.28 -14.15 7.52
N ASN A 175 7.14 -13.37 6.88
CA ASN A 175 8.60 -13.57 6.89
C ASN A 175 9.24 -13.20 8.22
N ILE A 176 8.67 -12.22 8.93
CA ILE A 176 9.17 -11.76 10.23
C ILE A 176 8.41 -12.35 11.42
N SER A 177 7.51 -13.31 11.18
CA SER A 177 6.64 -13.94 12.20
C SER A 177 7.39 -14.60 13.37
N LYS A 178 8.67 -14.92 13.18
CA LYS A 178 9.54 -15.48 14.23
C LYS A 178 10.20 -14.42 15.11
N LEU A 179 10.09 -13.14 14.77
CA LEU A 179 10.56 -12.05 15.63
C LEU A 179 9.58 -11.94 16.80
N ASP A 180 10.08 -12.25 17.98
CA ASP A 180 9.28 -12.30 19.21
C ASP A 180 8.75 -10.90 19.56
N GLY A 181 7.43 -10.76 19.57
CA GLY A 181 6.77 -9.50 19.86
C GLY A 181 5.26 -9.59 19.74
N ASN A 182 4.56 -9.22 20.81
CA ASN A 182 3.10 -9.05 20.83
C ASN A 182 2.59 -8.21 19.65
N LEU A 183 3.40 -7.28 19.13
CA LEU A 183 3.08 -6.45 17.98
C LEU A 183 2.87 -7.28 16.69
N VAL A 184 3.81 -8.18 16.36
CA VAL A 184 3.75 -8.98 15.13
C VAL A 184 2.57 -9.94 15.19
N ASN A 185 2.36 -10.61 16.34
CA ASN A 185 1.22 -11.50 16.56
C ASN A 185 -0.13 -10.76 16.44
N ASN A 186 -0.23 -9.54 16.96
CA ASN A 186 -1.44 -8.72 16.82
C ASN A 186 -1.69 -8.32 15.36
N LYS A 187 -0.64 -8.01 14.57
CA LYS A 187 -0.77 -7.73 13.14
C LYS A 187 -1.19 -8.97 12.35
N ILE A 188 -0.62 -10.14 12.63
CA ILE A 188 -1.05 -11.41 11.99
C ILE A 188 -2.55 -11.63 12.21
N LYS A 189 -3.02 -11.59 13.45
CA LYS A 189 -4.44 -11.76 13.78
C LYS A 189 -5.34 -10.71 13.13
N ARG A 190 -4.87 -9.48 13.02
CA ARG A 190 -5.60 -8.41 12.31
C ARG A 190 -5.68 -8.69 10.81
N TYR A 191 -4.56 -9.01 10.16
CA TYR A 191 -4.52 -9.26 8.72
C TYR A 191 -5.33 -10.48 8.31
N LEU A 192 -5.34 -11.55 9.11
CA LEU A 192 -6.20 -12.72 8.87
C LEU A 192 -7.68 -12.34 8.90
N ARG A 193 -8.13 -11.62 9.93
CA ARG A 193 -9.52 -11.16 10.04
C ARG A 193 -9.90 -10.24 8.88
N GLU A 194 -9.10 -9.21 8.60
CA GLU A 194 -9.40 -8.28 7.50
C GLU A 194 -9.40 -8.98 6.13
N ALA A 195 -8.55 -10.00 5.93
CA ALA A 195 -8.55 -10.79 4.70
C ALA A 195 -9.82 -11.63 4.54
N GLU A 196 -10.26 -12.28 5.62
CA GLU A 196 -11.50 -13.08 5.68
C GLU A 196 -12.75 -12.21 5.51
N ASP A 197 -12.80 -11.09 6.23
CA ASP A 197 -13.96 -10.20 6.27
C ASP A 197 -14.11 -9.39 4.97
N PHE A 198 -13.01 -9.09 4.28
CA PHE A 198 -13.04 -8.18 3.14
C PHE A 198 -12.16 -8.59 1.96
N TYR A 199 -10.83 -8.62 2.11
CA TYR A 199 -9.94 -8.56 0.94
C TYR A 199 -10.07 -9.75 -0.02
N LEU A 200 -10.32 -10.96 0.49
CA LEU A 200 -10.51 -12.15 -0.36
C LEU A 200 -11.75 -12.02 -1.25
N SER A 201 -12.85 -11.52 -0.69
CA SER A 201 -14.08 -11.24 -1.43
C SER A 201 -13.92 -10.03 -2.34
N PHE A 202 -13.24 -8.98 -1.86
CA PHE A 202 -13.00 -7.76 -2.60
C PHE A 202 -12.28 -8.02 -3.92
N ALA A 203 -11.26 -8.89 -3.93
CA ALA A 203 -10.57 -9.30 -5.16
C ALA A 203 -11.48 -10.02 -6.18
N LEU A 204 -12.60 -10.59 -5.74
CA LEU A 204 -13.57 -11.30 -6.58
C LEU A 204 -14.74 -10.42 -7.04
N LEU A 205 -15.02 -9.29 -6.37
CA LEU A 205 -16.02 -8.31 -6.82
C LEU A 205 -15.62 -7.74 -8.19
N GLU A 206 -16.58 -7.26 -8.98
CA GLU A 206 -16.25 -6.61 -10.26
C GLU A 206 -15.64 -5.21 -10.03
N PRO A 207 -14.63 -4.78 -10.80
CA PRO A 207 -13.86 -5.60 -11.75
C PRO A 207 -13.03 -6.67 -11.02
N SER A 208 -13.15 -7.93 -11.44
CA SER A 208 -12.50 -9.06 -10.75
C SER A 208 -10.99 -9.13 -11.04
N MET A 209 -10.19 -9.34 -9.99
CA MET A 209 -8.72 -9.36 -10.03
C MET A 209 -8.23 -10.78 -9.77
N LYS A 210 -8.49 -11.70 -10.70
CA LYS A 210 -8.31 -13.15 -10.47
C LYS A 210 -6.87 -13.54 -10.14
N ASP A 211 -5.89 -12.93 -10.80
CA ASP A 211 -4.48 -13.15 -10.53
C ASP A 211 -4.08 -12.65 -9.14
N LEU A 212 -4.55 -11.45 -8.74
CA LEU A 212 -4.31 -10.91 -7.41
C LEU A 212 -5.03 -11.71 -6.32
N TYR A 213 -6.24 -12.22 -6.60
CA TYR A 213 -6.95 -13.12 -5.69
C TYR A 213 -6.12 -14.35 -5.35
N LEU A 214 -5.48 -14.97 -6.34
CA LEU A 214 -4.65 -16.16 -6.11
C LEU A 214 -3.45 -15.83 -5.20
N LYS A 215 -2.75 -14.72 -5.47
CA LYS A 215 -1.61 -14.28 -4.65
C LYS A 215 -2.03 -13.90 -3.22
N LEU A 216 -3.16 -13.23 -3.09
CA LEU A 216 -3.74 -12.85 -1.81
C LEU A 216 -4.15 -14.08 -1.01
N ARG A 217 -4.80 -15.06 -1.65
CA ARG A 217 -5.18 -16.34 -1.04
C ARG A 217 -3.96 -17.10 -0.56
N GLU A 218 -2.91 -17.21 -1.37
CA GLU A 218 -1.66 -17.86 -0.97
C GLU A 218 -1.04 -17.16 0.26
N SER A 219 -0.97 -15.83 0.24
CA SER A 219 -0.43 -15.05 1.36
C SER A 219 -1.26 -15.21 2.64
N TYR A 220 -2.58 -15.29 2.52
CA TYR A 220 -3.50 -15.59 3.61
C TYR A 220 -3.26 -16.98 4.20
N GLU A 221 -3.20 -18.04 3.38
CA GLU A 221 -2.98 -19.41 3.87
C GLU A 221 -1.61 -19.55 4.55
N ASN A 222 -0.59 -18.89 3.99
CA ASN A 222 0.73 -18.82 4.61
C ASN A 222 0.67 -18.17 5.99
N LEU A 223 0.01 -17.01 6.14
CA LEU A 223 -0.17 -16.37 7.45
C LEU A 223 -0.98 -17.24 8.42
N LYS A 224 -2.03 -17.90 7.93
CA LYS A 224 -2.91 -18.74 8.75
C LYS A 224 -2.15 -19.90 9.36
N SER A 225 -1.26 -20.52 8.58
CA SER A 225 -0.40 -21.61 9.06
C SER A 225 0.50 -21.21 10.24
N LEU A 226 0.86 -19.93 10.34
CA LEU A 226 1.72 -19.40 11.42
C LEU A 226 0.93 -19.16 12.71
N ASN A 227 -0.38 -18.89 12.62
CA ASN A 227 -1.25 -18.59 13.77
C ASN A 227 -1.83 -19.85 14.45
N ILE A 228 -1.55 -21.05 13.92
CA ILE A 228 -2.01 -22.34 14.46
C ILE A 228 -0.94 -22.98 15.38
N THR A 229 0.22 -22.34 15.54
CA THR A 229 1.32 -22.78 16.43
C THR A 229 1.34 -21.95 17.69
#